data_AF-A0A9P8PXV1-F1
#
_entry.id   AF-A0A9P8PXV1-F1
#
_cell.length_a   1.000
_cell.length_b   1.000
_cell.length_c   1.000
_cell.angle_alpha   90.00
_cell.angle_beta   90.00
_cell.angle_gamma   90.00
#
_symmetry.space_group_name_H-M   'P 1'
#
loop_
_entity.id
_entity.type
_entity.pdbx_description
1 polymer ?
#
loop_
_entity_poly.entity_id
_entity_poly.type
_entity_poly.pdbx_seq_one_letter_code
_entity_poly.pdbx_strand_id
1 'polypeptide(L)'
;MTKDTKIPIWLDCDPGHDDTIALLFSLFHPNIKLLGVSTVFGNSSIRNTTYNALSILTSFNHLNIPVFQGNDKPIDSKKHNETAPAIHGENGLEGYKLTYPKNKIQNETIEEFYQYLNNIIDEYEDEISIVAIGPLTNISQFFLQYPDSRYKIKFISIMGGGIDIWNFKGKGEFNLWNDPKAANLIFQDDILKNRTILSPLNLTHTLILTKEIQKQIYDISKDLTNEFRKLIHDLMIFFAETYKERQGFSKGPPVHDPIAVYLLLNEYNLLKFVDQSFKYEYLNLNVSEEQNENEGQILYEKDSEGVKVVFNVNVEQFWDILLSVIDIGDLYIHGN
;
A
#
# COMPACT_ATOMS: atom_id res chain seq x y z
N MET A 1 -6.37 -16.75 -27.11
CA MET A 1 -5.60 -16.43 -25.89
C MET A 1 -6.59 -16.52 -24.74
N THR A 2 -6.40 -17.44 -23.79
CA THR A 2 -7.23 -17.48 -22.58
C THR A 2 -6.95 -16.21 -21.81
N LYS A 3 -7.97 -15.37 -21.62
CA LYS A 3 -7.86 -14.14 -20.84
C LYS A 3 -7.32 -14.51 -19.46
N ASP A 4 -6.20 -13.91 -19.07
CA ASP A 4 -5.62 -14.11 -17.74
C ASP A 4 -6.70 -13.73 -16.71
N THR A 5 -7.08 -14.65 -15.83
CA THR A 5 -8.20 -14.42 -14.90
C THR A 5 -7.77 -13.65 -13.65
N LYS A 6 -6.49 -13.27 -13.56
CA LYS A 6 -5.92 -12.52 -12.45
C LYS A 6 -6.16 -11.02 -12.62
N ILE A 7 -6.36 -10.33 -11.50
CA ILE A 7 -6.46 -8.88 -11.42
C ILE A 7 -5.08 -8.28 -11.73
N PRO A 8 -4.91 -7.54 -12.84
CA PRO A 8 -3.68 -6.83 -13.12
C PRO A 8 -3.57 -5.62 -12.19
N ILE A 9 -2.47 -5.53 -11.44
CA ILE A 9 -2.23 -4.38 -10.55
C ILE A 9 -0.87 -3.74 -10.79
N TRP A 10 -0.83 -2.43 -10.61
CA TRP A 10 0.38 -1.66 -10.35
C TRP A 10 0.43 -1.29 -8.86
N LEU A 11 1.58 -1.50 -8.20
CA LEU A 11 1.76 -1.12 -6.79
C LEU A 11 2.65 0.11 -6.67
N ASP A 12 2.15 1.19 -6.09
CA ASP A 12 2.90 2.39 -5.74
C ASP A 12 3.03 2.46 -4.21
N CYS A 13 4.26 2.40 -3.71
CA CYS A 13 4.52 2.20 -2.28
C CYS A 13 5.78 2.92 -1.78
N ASP A 14 5.98 2.98 -0.48
CA ASP A 14 7.15 3.57 0.16
C ASP A 14 7.75 2.58 1.18
N PRO A 15 8.29 1.43 0.72
CA PRO A 15 8.39 0.21 1.53
C PRO A 15 8.89 0.38 2.96
N GLY A 16 7.90 0.35 3.85
CA GLY A 16 7.95 0.09 5.27
C GLY A 16 7.53 -1.34 5.63
N HIS A 17 7.16 -1.53 6.89
CA HIS A 17 6.90 -2.84 7.46
C HIS A 17 5.62 -3.45 6.86
N ASP A 18 4.53 -2.71 6.85
CA ASP A 18 3.25 -3.14 6.29
C ASP A 18 3.19 -3.09 4.76
N ASP A 19 3.94 -2.20 4.09
CA ASP A 19 4.15 -2.28 2.64
C ASP A 19 4.77 -3.62 2.23
N THR A 20 5.68 -4.15 3.05
CA THR A 20 6.30 -5.47 2.80
C THR A 20 5.23 -6.57 2.76
N ILE A 21 4.24 -6.47 3.64
CA ILE A 21 3.10 -7.40 3.68
C ILE A 21 2.19 -7.19 2.46
N ALA A 22 1.97 -5.95 2.02
CA ALA A 22 1.18 -5.65 0.83
C ALA A 22 1.87 -6.13 -0.47
N LEU A 23 3.19 -6.00 -0.55
CA LEU A 23 4.00 -6.53 -1.64
C LEU A 23 3.96 -8.07 -1.64
N LEU A 24 4.09 -8.71 -0.48
CA LEU A 24 3.92 -10.16 -0.33
C LEU A 24 2.52 -10.61 -0.78
N PHE A 25 1.47 -9.89 -0.38
CA PHE A 25 0.09 -10.11 -0.84
C PHE A 25 0.01 -10.07 -2.37
N SER A 26 0.59 -9.02 -2.96
CA SER A 26 0.57 -8.78 -4.40
C SER A 26 1.33 -9.85 -5.20
N LEU A 27 2.38 -10.43 -4.63
CA LEU A 27 3.20 -11.46 -5.27
C LEU A 27 2.56 -12.84 -5.25
N PHE A 28 1.97 -13.23 -4.11
CA PHE A 28 1.59 -14.63 -3.88
C PHE A 28 0.08 -14.89 -3.92
N HIS A 29 -0.77 -13.86 -3.87
CA HIS A 29 -2.20 -14.09 -3.99
C HIS A 29 -2.55 -14.64 -5.39
N PRO A 30 -3.25 -15.79 -5.49
CA PRO A 30 -3.39 -16.51 -6.75
C PRO A 30 -4.18 -15.75 -7.82
N ASN A 31 -5.04 -14.82 -7.40
CA ASN A 31 -5.84 -13.99 -8.29
C ASN A 31 -5.25 -12.60 -8.55
N ILE A 32 -4.04 -12.29 -8.06
CA ILE A 32 -3.36 -11.02 -8.33
C ILE A 32 -2.24 -11.24 -9.34
N LYS A 33 -2.09 -10.30 -10.27
CA LYS A 33 -0.98 -10.19 -11.20
C LYS A 33 -0.30 -8.84 -11.00
N LEU A 34 0.78 -8.84 -10.24
CA LEU A 34 1.62 -7.65 -10.06
C LEU A 34 2.40 -7.36 -11.36
N LEU A 35 2.11 -6.24 -12.01
CA LEU A 35 2.71 -5.84 -13.28
C LEU A 35 4.00 -5.02 -13.10
N GLY A 36 4.11 -4.33 -11.98
CA GLY A 36 5.25 -3.50 -11.64
C GLY A 36 5.07 -2.83 -10.28
N VAL A 37 6.17 -2.31 -9.76
CA VAL A 37 6.24 -1.56 -8.51
C VAL A 37 6.84 -0.20 -8.80
N SER A 38 6.22 0.88 -8.33
CA SER A 38 6.87 2.18 -8.20
C SER A 38 7.08 2.52 -6.73
N THR A 39 8.19 3.20 -6.45
CA THR A 39 8.49 3.67 -5.10
C THR A 39 8.35 5.17 -4.97
N VAL A 40 7.91 5.65 -3.81
CA VAL A 40 7.82 7.07 -3.47
C VAL A 40 8.56 7.32 -2.15
N PHE A 41 8.87 8.59 -1.86
CA PHE A 41 9.27 9.00 -0.51
C PHE A 41 8.10 8.78 0.47
N GLY A 42 8.39 8.67 1.77
CA GLY A 42 7.37 8.54 2.80
C GLY A 42 8.00 7.96 4.05
N ASN A 43 7.75 6.68 4.38
CA ASN A 43 8.31 5.97 5.53
C ASN A 43 9.83 6.18 5.67
N SER A 44 10.55 6.27 4.55
CA SER A 44 11.93 6.74 4.49
C SER A 44 12.20 7.56 3.22
N SER A 45 13.46 7.93 3.00
CA SER A 45 13.89 8.59 1.76
C SER A 45 13.61 7.70 0.54
N ILE A 46 13.40 8.31 -0.63
CA ILE A 46 13.17 7.56 -1.90
C ILE A 46 14.26 6.52 -2.17
N ARG A 47 15.51 6.81 -1.80
CA ARG A 47 16.64 5.89 -1.98
C ARG A 47 16.45 4.64 -1.12
N ASN A 48 16.00 4.81 0.12
CA ASN A 48 15.76 3.71 1.04
C ASN A 48 14.52 2.93 0.63
N THR A 49 13.40 3.59 0.33
CA THR A 49 12.16 2.91 -0.07
C THR A 49 12.36 2.09 -1.35
N THR A 50 13.11 2.62 -2.33
CA THR A 50 13.53 1.89 -3.55
C THR A 50 14.44 0.71 -3.24
N TYR A 51 15.45 0.90 -2.37
CA TYR A 51 16.33 -0.19 -1.95
C TYR A 51 15.54 -1.29 -1.23
N ASN A 52 14.59 -0.93 -0.39
CA ASN A 52 13.73 -1.84 0.35
C ASN A 52 12.85 -2.65 -0.60
N ALA A 53 12.15 -2.03 -1.56
CA ALA A 53 11.39 -2.74 -2.60
C ALA A 53 12.23 -3.81 -3.31
N LEU A 54 13.42 -3.42 -3.79
CA LEU A 54 14.32 -4.33 -4.51
C LEU A 54 14.85 -5.46 -3.60
N SER A 55 15.12 -5.16 -2.33
CA SER A 55 15.59 -6.12 -1.33
C SER A 55 14.52 -7.14 -0.99
N ILE A 56 13.26 -6.71 -0.83
CA ILE A 56 12.11 -7.57 -0.57
C ILE A 56 11.86 -8.50 -1.77
N LEU A 57 11.79 -7.95 -3.00
CA LEU A 57 11.65 -8.75 -4.22
C LEU A 57 12.79 -9.76 -4.40
N THR A 58 14.01 -9.38 -4.00
CA THR A 58 15.15 -10.30 -4.01
C THR A 58 14.99 -11.41 -2.97
N SER A 59 14.53 -11.08 -1.77
CA SER A 59 14.30 -12.04 -0.68
C SER A 59 13.20 -13.04 -1.02
N PHE A 60 12.20 -12.62 -1.80
CA PHE A 60 11.09 -13.46 -2.26
C PHE A 60 11.32 -14.09 -3.65
N ASN A 61 12.53 -14.01 -4.20
CA ASN A 61 12.89 -14.61 -5.50
C ASN A 61 12.00 -14.17 -6.67
N HIS A 62 11.58 -12.90 -6.69
CA HIS A 62 10.76 -12.27 -7.73
C HIS A 62 11.52 -11.16 -8.46
N LEU A 63 12.66 -11.52 -9.06
CA LEU A 63 13.56 -10.57 -9.74
C LEU A 63 13.02 -10.04 -11.08
N ASN A 64 11.94 -10.64 -11.59
CA ASN A 64 11.32 -10.28 -12.87
C ASN A 64 10.28 -9.15 -12.75
N ILE A 65 9.90 -8.75 -11.53
CA ILE A 65 8.98 -7.63 -11.33
C ILE A 65 9.76 -6.32 -11.52
N PRO A 66 9.36 -5.46 -12.47
CA PRO A 66 10.07 -4.20 -12.70
C PRO A 66 9.82 -3.23 -11.54
N VAL A 67 10.88 -2.56 -11.09
CA VAL A 67 10.81 -1.53 -10.03
C VAL A 67 11.22 -0.19 -10.61
N PHE A 68 10.38 0.81 -10.41
CA PHE A 68 10.59 2.17 -10.85
C PHE A 68 10.79 3.10 -9.66
N GLN A 69 11.87 3.88 -9.67
CA GLN A 69 12.09 4.91 -8.66
C GLN A 69 11.26 6.14 -9.02
N GLY A 70 10.36 6.54 -8.13
CA GLY A 70 9.50 7.69 -8.29
C GLY A 70 10.05 8.97 -7.66
N ASN A 71 9.12 9.81 -7.18
CA ASN A 71 9.42 11.13 -6.65
C ASN A 71 10.07 11.08 -5.26
N ASP A 72 10.93 12.06 -5.00
CA ASP A 72 11.67 12.22 -3.75
C ASP A 72 11.07 13.26 -2.79
N LYS A 73 10.04 13.98 -3.24
CA LYS A 73 9.40 15.09 -2.54
C LYS A 73 7.95 15.31 -3.00
N PRO A 74 7.13 16.06 -2.23
CA PRO A 74 5.74 16.35 -2.57
C PRO A 74 5.61 17.21 -3.83
N ILE A 75 4.42 17.24 -4.43
CA ILE A 75 4.11 18.08 -5.61
C ILE A 75 4.33 19.56 -5.32
N ASP A 76 3.94 20.05 -4.13
CA ASP A 76 4.29 21.40 -3.73
C ASP A 76 5.74 21.45 -3.24
N SER A 77 6.61 22.05 -4.06
CA SER A 77 8.03 22.26 -3.73
C SER A 77 8.29 23.04 -2.44
N LYS A 78 7.30 23.77 -1.92
CA LYS A 78 7.42 24.50 -0.64
C LYS A 78 7.14 23.62 0.57
N LYS A 79 6.54 22.45 0.36
CA LYS A 79 6.25 21.48 1.41
C LYS A 79 7.49 20.62 1.66
N HIS A 80 7.84 20.49 2.92
CA HIS A 80 8.84 19.51 3.34
C HIS A 80 8.16 18.15 3.48
N ASN A 81 8.76 17.11 2.89
CA ASN A 81 8.40 15.75 3.22
C ASN A 81 8.93 15.38 4.60
N GLU A 82 8.19 14.49 5.26
CA GLU A 82 8.58 13.89 6.53
C GLU A 82 8.81 12.40 6.33
N THR A 83 9.75 11.87 7.10
CA THR A 83 9.98 10.42 7.18
C THR A 83 9.52 9.87 8.51
N ALA A 84 9.35 8.55 8.62
CA ALA A 84 8.83 7.91 9.82
C ALA A 84 9.85 7.00 10.53
N PRO A 85 11.11 7.43 10.80
CA PRO A 85 12.12 6.57 11.41
C PRO A 85 11.74 6.12 12.82
N ALA A 86 10.86 6.87 13.51
CA ALA A 86 10.33 6.49 14.82
C ALA A 86 9.43 5.24 14.80
N ILE A 87 8.90 4.88 13.63
CA ILE A 87 8.01 3.74 13.41
C ILE A 87 8.72 2.66 12.58
N HIS A 88 9.41 3.07 11.51
CA HIS A 88 10.00 2.19 10.51
C HIS A 88 11.52 2.00 10.65
N GLY A 89 12.17 2.77 11.53
CA GLY A 89 13.63 2.80 11.67
C GLY A 89 14.31 3.69 10.62
N GLU A 90 15.61 3.94 10.80
CA GLU A 90 16.37 4.91 9.99
C GLU A 90 16.40 4.56 8.49
N ASN A 91 16.48 3.27 8.17
CA ASN A 91 16.45 2.78 6.79
C ASN A 91 15.03 2.51 6.26
N GLY A 92 13.99 2.77 7.05
CA GLY A 92 12.59 2.50 6.69
C GLY A 92 12.14 1.05 6.81
N LEU A 93 13.02 0.11 7.16
CA LEU A 93 12.68 -1.31 7.28
C LEU A 93 13.67 -2.03 8.22
N GLU A 94 13.75 -1.53 9.46
CA GLU A 94 14.56 -2.14 10.51
C GLU A 94 13.97 -3.46 11.01
N GLY A 95 14.69 -4.16 11.88
CA GLY A 95 14.23 -5.43 12.47
C GLY A 95 14.71 -6.68 11.73
N TYR A 96 15.13 -6.56 10.47
CA TYR A 96 15.77 -7.66 9.75
C TYR A 96 16.89 -7.20 8.82
N LYS A 97 17.92 -8.05 8.65
CA LYS A 97 19.00 -7.77 7.69
C LYS A 97 18.52 -8.02 6.26
N LEU A 98 18.13 -6.95 5.58
CA LEU A 98 17.69 -7.00 4.19
C LEU A 98 18.70 -7.71 3.26
N THR A 99 18.17 -8.58 2.41
CA THR A 99 18.96 -9.21 1.35
C THR A 99 19.43 -8.15 0.37
N TYR A 100 20.70 -8.18 -0.02
CA TYR A 100 21.23 -7.25 -1.01
C TYR A 100 20.45 -7.36 -2.34
N PRO A 101 19.93 -6.25 -2.88
CA PRO A 101 19.23 -6.21 -4.16
C PRO A 101 19.96 -6.91 -5.30
N LYS A 102 19.30 -7.86 -5.97
CA LYS A 102 19.79 -8.48 -7.21
C LYS A 102 19.12 -7.91 -8.47
N ASN A 103 17.96 -7.28 -8.33
CA ASN A 103 17.30 -6.52 -9.39
C ASN A 103 17.81 -5.06 -9.41
N LYS A 104 17.57 -4.34 -10.51
CA LYS A 104 17.90 -2.93 -10.71
C LYS A 104 16.63 -2.09 -10.90
N ILE A 105 16.78 -0.79 -10.63
CA ILE A 105 15.80 0.23 -11.00
C ILE A 105 15.67 0.23 -12.54
N GLN A 106 14.44 0.33 -13.04
CA GLN A 106 14.10 0.21 -14.47
C GLN A 106 14.02 1.56 -15.21
N ASN A 107 14.29 2.67 -14.53
CA ASN A 107 14.30 4.01 -15.08
C ASN A 107 15.52 4.82 -14.65
N GLU A 108 15.97 5.71 -15.54
CA GLU A 108 16.92 6.78 -15.25
C GLU A 108 16.19 8.10 -14.95
N THR A 109 15.02 8.32 -15.56
CA THR A 109 14.20 9.52 -15.33
C THR A 109 12.78 9.19 -14.88
N ILE A 110 12.07 10.19 -14.33
CA ILE A 110 10.68 10.02 -13.91
C ILE A 110 9.75 9.83 -15.13
N GLU A 111 10.08 10.45 -16.27
CA GLU A 111 9.30 10.34 -17.50
C GLU A 111 9.33 8.93 -18.09
N GLU A 112 10.44 8.21 -17.94
CA GLU A 112 10.54 6.80 -18.35
C GLU A 112 9.62 5.90 -17.51
N PHE A 113 9.55 6.14 -16.20
CA PHE A 113 8.58 5.47 -15.33
C PHE A 113 7.16 5.75 -15.80
N TYR A 114 6.78 7.02 -15.95
CA TYR A 114 5.42 7.37 -16.34
C TYR A 114 5.06 6.86 -17.74
N GLN A 115 5.98 6.89 -18.70
CA GLN A 115 5.76 6.33 -20.02
C GLN A 115 5.53 4.81 -19.95
N TYR A 116 6.30 4.09 -19.13
CA TYR A 116 6.12 2.66 -18.94
C TYR A 116 4.76 2.35 -18.31
N LEU A 117 4.38 3.06 -17.25
CA LEU A 117 3.07 2.92 -16.61
C LEU A 117 1.93 3.20 -17.60
N ASN A 118 2.05 4.25 -18.43
CA ASN A 118 1.07 4.53 -19.47
C ASN A 118 0.92 3.35 -20.44
N ASN A 119 2.03 2.79 -20.92
CA ASN A 119 2.02 1.66 -21.86
C ASN A 119 1.37 0.41 -21.23
N ILE A 120 1.64 0.16 -19.94
CA ILE A 120 1.01 -0.92 -19.20
C ILE A 120 -0.49 -0.68 -19.04
N ILE A 121 -0.92 0.56 -18.76
CA ILE A 121 -2.33 0.90 -18.69
C ILE A 121 -3.02 0.72 -20.05
N ASP A 122 -2.35 1.06 -21.16
CA ASP A 122 -2.85 0.80 -22.51
C ASP A 122 -2.96 -0.69 -22.84
N GLU A 123 -2.02 -1.53 -22.35
CA GLU A 123 -2.08 -2.98 -22.52
C GLU A 123 -3.24 -3.63 -21.75
N TYR A 124 -3.57 -3.08 -20.57
CA TYR A 124 -4.58 -3.60 -19.65
C TYR A 124 -5.76 -2.60 -19.49
N GLU A 125 -6.13 -1.91 -20.56
CA GLU A 125 -7.22 -0.93 -20.56
C GLU A 125 -8.53 -1.54 -20.02
N ASP A 126 -9.19 -0.79 -19.14
CA ASP A 126 -10.38 -1.17 -18.37
C ASP A 126 -10.21 -2.39 -17.44
N GLU A 127 -8.98 -2.89 -17.27
CA GLU A 127 -8.68 -4.08 -16.47
C GLU A 127 -7.67 -3.81 -15.35
N ILE A 128 -6.71 -2.91 -15.54
CA ILE A 128 -5.68 -2.63 -14.53
C ILE A 128 -6.21 -1.82 -13.35
N SER A 129 -5.78 -2.17 -12.14
CA SER A 129 -5.96 -1.33 -10.96
C SER A 129 -4.63 -0.80 -10.44
N ILE A 130 -4.64 0.42 -9.91
CA ILE A 130 -3.49 0.99 -9.20
C ILE A 130 -3.74 0.81 -7.70
N VAL A 131 -2.75 0.28 -6.99
CA VAL A 131 -2.74 0.22 -5.52
C VAL A 131 -1.71 1.23 -5.04
N ALA A 132 -2.13 2.28 -4.34
CA ALA A 132 -1.26 3.33 -3.83
C ALA A 132 -1.28 3.34 -2.30
N ILE A 133 -0.15 2.98 -1.69
CA ILE A 133 -0.03 2.77 -0.23
C ILE A 133 1.01 3.67 0.43
N GLY A 134 1.55 4.63 -0.34
CA GLY A 134 2.37 5.73 0.17
C GLY A 134 1.78 7.11 -0.16
N PRO A 135 2.54 8.19 0.00
CA PRO A 135 2.17 9.51 -0.51
C PRO A 135 1.81 9.47 -2.00
N LEU A 136 0.68 10.07 -2.37
CA LEU A 136 0.06 9.92 -3.70
C LEU A 136 0.80 10.67 -4.83
N THR A 137 2.00 11.17 -4.57
CA THR A 137 2.76 12.06 -5.46
C THR A 137 3.02 11.46 -6.83
N ASN A 138 3.45 10.19 -6.90
CA ASN A 138 3.73 9.50 -8.16
C ASN A 138 2.48 9.40 -9.03
N ILE A 139 1.40 8.86 -8.46
CA ILE A 139 0.16 8.59 -9.18
C ILE A 139 -0.51 9.89 -9.64
N SER A 140 -0.52 10.92 -8.78
CA SER A 140 -1.11 12.21 -9.14
C SER A 140 -0.31 12.93 -10.23
N GLN A 141 1.02 12.94 -10.15
CA GLN A 141 1.85 13.51 -11.22
C GLN A 141 1.74 12.71 -12.53
N PHE A 142 1.64 11.38 -12.45
CA PHE A 142 1.41 10.53 -13.62
C PHE A 142 0.12 10.95 -14.34
N PHE A 143 -0.99 11.14 -13.63
CA PHE A 143 -2.24 11.58 -14.26
C PHE A 143 -2.22 13.01 -14.76
N LEU A 144 -1.40 13.90 -14.19
CA LEU A 144 -1.16 15.22 -14.77
C LEU A 144 -0.43 15.14 -16.12
N GLN A 145 0.52 14.20 -16.26
CA GLN A 145 1.28 14.02 -17.49
C GLN A 145 0.54 13.19 -18.55
N TYR A 146 -0.22 12.18 -18.12
CA TYR A 146 -1.01 11.28 -18.96
C TYR A 146 -2.50 11.33 -18.57
N PRO A 147 -3.20 12.45 -18.84
CA PRO A 147 -4.57 12.67 -18.36
C PRO A 147 -5.60 11.70 -18.95
N ASP A 148 -5.34 11.12 -20.11
CA ASP A 148 -6.23 10.13 -20.75
C ASP A 148 -6.22 8.79 -20.01
N SER A 149 -5.16 8.49 -19.26
CA SER A 149 -5.03 7.24 -18.50
C SER A 149 -6.05 7.13 -17.36
N ARG A 150 -6.62 8.25 -16.91
CA ARG A 150 -7.71 8.27 -15.91
C ARG A 150 -8.95 7.49 -16.37
N TYR A 151 -9.21 7.46 -17.68
CA TYR A 151 -10.36 6.75 -18.25
C TYR A 151 -10.12 5.24 -18.39
N LYS A 152 -8.85 4.82 -18.40
CA LYS A 152 -8.42 3.46 -18.78
C LYS A 152 -8.15 2.53 -17.61
N ILE A 153 -7.94 3.07 -16.41
CA ILE A 153 -7.79 2.24 -15.21
C ILE A 153 -9.15 1.74 -14.73
N LYS A 154 -9.21 0.54 -14.17
CA LYS A 154 -10.42 0.02 -13.53
C LYS A 154 -10.70 0.73 -12.20
N PHE A 155 -9.72 0.71 -11.30
CA PHE A 155 -9.82 1.24 -9.94
C PHE A 155 -8.48 1.82 -9.46
N ILE A 156 -8.54 2.78 -8.53
CA ILE A 156 -7.42 3.15 -7.67
C ILE A 156 -7.78 2.74 -6.24
N SER A 157 -6.99 1.87 -5.64
CA SER A 157 -7.15 1.46 -4.25
C SER A 157 -6.08 2.11 -3.40
N ILE A 158 -6.47 2.95 -2.45
CA ILE A 158 -5.59 3.80 -1.67
C ILE A 158 -5.60 3.38 -0.20
N MET A 159 -4.43 3.27 0.41
CA MET A 159 -4.29 3.32 1.88
C MET A 159 -3.89 4.74 2.28
N GLY A 160 -4.74 5.38 3.08
CA GLY A 160 -4.45 6.72 3.58
C GLY A 160 -5.68 7.40 4.15
N GLY A 161 -5.44 8.49 4.86
CA GLY A 161 -6.49 9.31 5.44
C GLY A 161 -7.20 8.70 6.64
N GLY A 162 -8.07 9.50 7.24
CA GLY A 162 -8.94 9.09 8.33
C GLY A 162 -10.14 10.02 8.44
N ILE A 163 -11.30 9.45 8.69
CA ILE A 163 -12.55 10.19 8.94
C ILE A 163 -12.62 10.43 10.45
N ASP A 164 -12.30 11.66 10.85
CA ASP A 164 -12.25 12.10 12.25
C ASP A 164 -11.24 11.32 13.13
N ILE A 165 -10.21 10.74 12.51
CA ILE A 165 -9.10 10.02 13.15
C ILE A 165 -7.80 10.27 12.38
N TRP A 166 -6.69 10.30 13.11
CA TRP A 166 -5.37 10.73 12.61
C TRP A 166 -4.26 9.96 13.32
N ASN A 167 -3.11 9.78 12.67
CA ASN A 167 -1.93 9.09 13.23
C ASN A 167 -0.64 9.92 13.14
N PHE A 168 -0.70 11.12 12.54
CA PHE A 168 0.47 11.97 12.35
C PHE A 168 0.24 13.38 12.95
N LYS A 169 0.98 14.38 12.48
CA LYS A 169 0.92 15.75 12.98
C LYS A 169 -0.47 16.36 12.77
N GLY A 170 -0.95 17.07 13.80
CA GLY A 170 -2.25 17.74 13.74
C GLY A 170 -3.38 16.74 13.52
N LYS A 171 -4.15 16.96 12.45
CA LYS A 171 -5.27 16.11 12.01
C LYS A 171 -4.96 15.35 10.73
N GLY A 172 -3.68 15.11 10.44
CA GLY A 172 -3.25 14.36 9.28
C GLY A 172 -3.08 12.86 9.54
N GLU A 173 -3.37 12.07 8.51
CA GLU A 173 -2.79 10.73 8.35
C GLU A 173 -1.48 10.85 7.56
N PHE A 174 -0.46 10.06 7.88
CA PHE A 174 0.90 10.19 7.35
C PHE A 174 1.02 10.32 5.82
N ASN A 175 0.38 9.44 5.05
CA ASN A 175 0.47 9.45 3.58
C ASN A 175 -0.17 10.71 2.99
N LEU A 176 -1.40 11.03 3.40
CA LEU A 176 -2.08 12.22 2.91
C LEU A 176 -1.46 13.52 3.43
N TRP A 177 -0.94 13.51 4.66
CA TRP A 177 -0.24 14.66 5.23
C TRP A 177 1.05 14.95 4.47
N ASN A 178 1.76 13.94 3.97
CA ASN A 178 2.99 14.13 3.22
C ASN A 178 2.79 14.79 1.84
N ASP A 179 1.64 14.60 1.21
CA ASP A 179 1.28 15.33 -0.02
C ASP A 179 -0.23 15.56 -0.18
N PRO A 180 -0.83 16.51 0.58
CA PRO A 180 -2.26 16.79 0.53
C PRO A 180 -2.72 17.24 -0.86
N LYS A 181 -1.84 17.96 -1.56
CA LYS A 181 -2.08 18.43 -2.93
C LYS A 181 -2.18 17.27 -3.92
N ALA A 182 -1.28 16.29 -3.82
CA ALA A 182 -1.39 15.08 -4.62
C ALA A 182 -2.68 14.32 -4.32
N ALA A 183 -3.09 14.22 -3.06
CA ALA A 183 -4.36 13.59 -2.71
C ALA A 183 -5.58 14.28 -3.34
N ASN A 184 -5.63 15.62 -3.30
CA ASN A 184 -6.70 16.39 -3.93
C ASN A 184 -6.79 16.21 -5.44
N LEU A 185 -5.65 16.01 -6.14
CA LEU A 185 -5.65 15.72 -7.57
C LEU A 185 -6.34 14.40 -7.94
N ILE A 186 -6.49 13.46 -7.00
CA ILE A 186 -7.23 12.22 -7.20
C ILE A 186 -8.66 12.38 -6.67
N PHE A 187 -8.83 12.87 -5.44
CA PHE A 187 -10.12 12.92 -4.77
C PHE A 187 -11.11 13.92 -5.36
N GLN A 188 -10.62 15.00 -5.98
CA GLN A 188 -11.46 16.03 -6.59
C GLN A 188 -11.57 15.88 -8.11
N ASP A 189 -10.95 14.84 -8.69
CA ASP A 189 -11.03 14.57 -10.11
C ASP A 189 -12.33 13.82 -10.44
N ASP A 190 -13.13 14.37 -11.35
CA ASP A 190 -14.46 13.85 -11.68
C ASP A 190 -14.47 12.43 -12.28
N ILE A 191 -13.32 11.95 -12.78
CA ILE A 191 -13.16 10.61 -13.35
C ILE A 191 -12.54 9.66 -12.34
N LEU A 192 -11.55 10.12 -11.56
CA LEU A 192 -10.84 9.26 -10.62
C LEU A 192 -11.63 9.03 -9.34
N LYS A 193 -12.35 10.05 -8.83
CA LYS A 193 -13.02 9.95 -7.53
C LYS A 193 -13.99 8.76 -7.46
N ASN A 194 -14.78 8.53 -8.50
CA ASN A 194 -15.74 7.42 -8.56
C ASN A 194 -15.10 6.04 -8.83
N ARG A 195 -13.82 6.01 -9.22
CA ARG A 195 -12.98 4.80 -9.36
C ARG A 195 -12.07 4.56 -8.16
N THR A 196 -12.11 5.46 -7.17
CA THR A 196 -11.21 5.41 -6.02
C THR A 196 -11.86 4.69 -4.85
N ILE A 197 -11.13 3.75 -4.26
CA ILE A 197 -11.46 3.07 -3.02
C ILE A 197 -10.45 3.52 -1.97
N LEU A 198 -10.93 4.04 -0.85
CA LEU A 198 -10.09 4.50 0.25
C LEU A 198 -10.16 3.53 1.43
N SER A 199 -8.98 3.15 1.92
CA SER A 199 -8.76 2.39 3.15
C SER A 199 -8.24 3.33 4.25
N PRO A 200 -9.14 4.04 4.95
CA PRO A 200 -8.75 4.99 5.99
C PRO A 200 -8.32 4.28 7.28
N LEU A 201 -7.72 5.04 8.20
CA LEU A 201 -7.40 4.59 9.56
C LEU A 201 -8.60 3.98 10.29
N ASN A 202 -9.83 4.46 10.02
CA ASN A 202 -11.06 3.89 10.59
C ASN A 202 -11.18 2.39 10.33
N LEU A 203 -10.76 1.94 9.14
CA LEU A 203 -10.73 0.53 8.76
C LEU A 203 -9.43 -0.12 9.24
N THR A 204 -8.28 0.46 8.91
CA THR A 204 -6.99 -0.21 9.10
C THR A 204 -6.64 -0.44 10.57
N HIS A 205 -7.12 0.41 11.48
CA HIS A 205 -6.98 0.20 12.94
C HIS A 205 -7.78 -0.99 13.48
N THR A 206 -8.62 -1.64 12.66
CA THR A 206 -9.29 -2.90 13.01
C THR A 206 -8.44 -4.13 12.67
N LEU A 207 -7.44 -3.99 11.81
CA LEU A 207 -6.61 -5.07 11.26
C LEU A 207 -5.34 -5.24 12.10
N ILE A 208 -5.52 -5.63 13.35
CA ILE A 208 -4.42 -5.72 14.31
C ILE A 208 -3.66 -7.03 14.17
N LEU A 209 -2.35 -6.94 13.95
CA LEU A 209 -1.44 -8.08 13.94
C LEU A 209 -1.19 -8.55 15.38
N THR A 210 -2.16 -9.27 15.91
CA THR A 210 -2.13 -9.81 17.28
C THR A 210 -1.01 -10.83 17.47
N LYS A 211 -0.62 -11.08 18.72
CA LYS A 211 0.37 -12.12 19.06
C LYS A 211 -0.02 -13.50 18.54
N GLU A 212 -1.32 -13.79 18.54
CA GLU A 212 -1.89 -15.02 18.01
C GLU A 212 -1.64 -15.13 16.51
N ILE A 213 -1.78 -14.04 15.75
CA ILE A 213 -1.49 -14.01 14.31
C ILE A 213 0.02 -14.06 14.04
N GLN A 214 0.83 -13.31 14.80
CA GLN A 214 2.30 -13.36 14.69
C GLN A 214 2.81 -14.79 14.85
N LYS A 215 2.25 -15.54 15.82
CA LYS A 215 2.58 -16.95 16.04
C LYS A 215 2.12 -17.88 14.90
N GLN A 216 1.04 -17.53 14.20
CA GLN A 216 0.61 -18.27 12.99
C GLN A 216 1.54 -18.02 11.81
N ILE A 217 2.05 -16.78 11.67
CA ILE A 217 3.06 -16.46 10.64
C ILE A 217 4.33 -17.27 10.88
N TYR A 218 4.86 -17.24 12.12
CA TYR A 218 6.05 -17.98 12.49
C TYR A 218 6.07 -18.29 13.99
N ASP A 219 6.21 -19.57 14.33
CA ASP A 219 6.36 -20.04 15.72
C ASP A 219 7.79 -20.53 15.93
N ILE A 220 8.63 -19.66 16.50
CA ILE A 220 10.05 -19.94 16.81
C ILE A 220 10.21 -21.22 17.66
N SER A 221 9.20 -21.61 18.43
CA SER A 221 9.25 -22.83 19.23
C SER A 221 9.09 -24.12 18.42
N LYS A 222 8.66 -24.02 17.15
CA LYS A 222 8.37 -25.15 16.27
C LYS A 222 9.30 -25.25 15.07
N ASP A 223 9.75 -24.13 14.53
CA ASP A 223 10.63 -24.08 13.36
C ASP A 223 11.64 -22.94 13.53
N LEU A 224 12.91 -23.24 13.27
CA LEU A 224 14.03 -22.30 13.32
C LEU A 224 14.67 -22.07 11.95
N THR A 225 14.19 -22.76 10.92
CA THR A 225 14.88 -22.89 9.63
C THR A 225 14.16 -22.21 8.48
N ASN A 226 12.89 -21.85 8.65
CA ASN A 226 12.11 -21.16 7.62
C ASN A 226 12.47 -19.67 7.56
N GLU A 227 13.51 -19.34 6.80
CA GLU A 227 14.00 -17.96 6.67
C GLU A 227 12.98 -17.02 5.98
N PHE A 228 12.07 -17.54 5.15
CA PHE A 228 10.99 -16.74 4.54
C PHE A 228 10.02 -16.23 5.61
N ARG A 229 9.47 -17.14 6.43
CA ARG A 229 8.55 -16.78 7.51
C ARG A 229 9.22 -15.97 8.60
N LYS A 230 10.47 -16.30 8.92
CA LYS A 230 11.27 -15.58 9.90
C LYS A 230 11.54 -14.12 9.48
N LEU A 231 11.87 -13.87 8.21
CA LEU A 231 11.99 -12.51 7.68
C LEU A 231 10.71 -11.70 7.92
N ILE A 232 9.55 -12.25 7.55
CA ILE A 232 8.25 -11.58 7.74
C ILE A 232 8.01 -11.32 9.23
N HIS A 233 8.22 -12.34 10.06
CA HIS A 233 8.04 -12.25 11.50
C HIS A 233 8.93 -11.17 12.15
N ASP A 234 10.23 -11.16 11.85
CA ASP A 234 11.18 -10.26 12.50
C ASP A 234 10.91 -8.78 12.15
N LEU A 235 10.53 -8.50 10.89
CA LEU A 235 10.03 -7.19 10.48
C LEU A 235 8.77 -6.79 11.28
N MET A 236 7.81 -7.71 11.41
CA MET A 236 6.56 -7.44 12.12
C MET A 236 6.73 -7.28 13.63
N ILE A 237 7.70 -7.95 14.25
CA ILE A 237 8.02 -7.78 15.67
C ILE A 237 8.59 -6.38 15.93
N PHE A 238 9.55 -5.93 15.11
CA PHE A 238 10.07 -4.57 15.24
C PHE A 238 8.94 -3.54 15.12
N PHE A 239 8.08 -3.70 14.11
CA PHE A 239 6.90 -2.85 13.91
C PHE A 239 5.93 -2.87 15.10
N ALA A 240 5.70 -4.04 15.69
CA ALA A 240 4.84 -4.19 16.86
C ALA A 240 5.39 -3.46 18.10
N GLU A 241 6.70 -3.53 18.31
CA GLU A 241 7.36 -2.85 19.42
C GLU A 241 7.28 -1.33 19.26
N THR A 242 7.58 -0.80 18.07
CA THR A 242 7.51 0.65 17.82
C THR A 242 6.08 1.19 17.98
N TYR A 243 5.06 0.50 17.45
CA TYR A 243 3.65 0.92 17.61
C TYR A 243 3.17 0.89 19.06
N LYS A 244 3.58 -0.13 19.82
CA LYS A 244 3.25 -0.21 21.24
C LYS A 244 3.85 0.97 22.02
N GLU A 245 5.10 1.33 21.75
CA GLU A 245 5.80 2.43 22.43
C GLU A 245 5.30 3.81 22.00
N ARG A 246 5.05 4.02 20.71
CA ARG A 246 4.75 5.33 20.13
C ARG A 246 3.26 5.67 20.10
N GLN A 247 2.41 4.68 19.90
CA GLN A 247 0.97 4.88 19.67
C GLN A 247 0.07 4.11 20.64
N GLY A 248 0.65 3.32 21.57
CA GLY A 248 -0.11 2.63 22.62
C GLY A 248 -0.86 1.38 22.15
N PHE A 249 -0.56 0.86 20.96
CA PHE A 249 -1.18 -0.34 20.38
C PHE A 249 -0.67 -1.62 21.07
N SER A 250 -1.14 -1.87 22.29
CA SER A 250 -0.67 -2.97 23.14
C SER A 250 -0.99 -4.38 22.64
N LYS A 251 -1.98 -4.51 21.74
CA LYS A 251 -2.39 -5.79 21.16
C LYS A 251 -1.55 -6.20 19.94
N GLY A 252 -0.81 -5.28 19.35
CA GLY A 252 -0.09 -5.46 18.09
C GLY A 252 -0.32 -4.26 17.15
N PRO A 253 0.51 -4.09 16.11
CA PRO A 253 0.40 -3.00 15.17
C PRO A 253 -0.77 -3.26 14.20
N PRO A 254 -1.47 -2.21 13.74
CA PRO A 254 -2.32 -2.32 12.54
C PRO A 254 -1.45 -2.61 11.31
N VAL A 255 -1.87 -3.55 10.45
CA VAL A 255 -1.25 -3.75 9.12
C VAL A 255 -2.04 -2.95 8.09
N HIS A 256 -1.59 -1.73 7.78
CA HIS A 256 -2.41 -0.80 7.04
C HIS A 256 -2.53 -1.17 5.57
N ASP A 257 -1.41 -1.35 4.89
CA ASP A 257 -1.35 -1.39 3.43
C ASP A 257 -1.95 -2.62 2.75
N PRO A 258 -1.86 -3.85 3.29
CA PRO A 258 -2.36 -5.04 2.60
C PRO A 258 -3.86 -4.99 2.32
N ILE A 259 -4.61 -4.20 3.10
CA ILE A 259 -6.05 -4.04 2.89
C ILE A 259 -6.36 -3.37 1.55
N ALA A 260 -5.50 -2.49 1.04
CA ALA A 260 -5.71 -1.83 -0.24
C ALA A 260 -5.68 -2.84 -1.39
N VAL A 261 -4.79 -3.85 -1.31
CA VAL A 261 -4.78 -4.98 -2.25
C VAL A 261 -6.01 -5.87 -2.05
N TYR A 262 -6.34 -6.19 -0.80
CA TYR A 262 -7.49 -7.03 -0.45
C TYR A 262 -8.82 -6.47 -0.97
N LEU A 263 -9.05 -5.15 -0.87
CA LEU A 263 -10.31 -4.55 -1.31
C LEU A 263 -10.53 -4.69 -2.82
N LEU A 264 -9.48 -4.83 -3.63
CA LEU A 264 -9.66 -5.18 -5.04
C LEU A 264 -10.31 -6.56 -5.20
N LEU A 265 -10.05 -7.53 -4.33
CA LEU A 265 -10.75 -8.82 -4.38
C LEU A 265 -12.27 -8.64 -4.23
N ASN A 266 -12.71 -7.66 -3.44
CA ASN A 266 -14.13 -7.29 -3.35
C ASN A 266 -14.64 -6.68 -4.65
N GLU A 267 -13.95 -5.67 -5.19
CA GLU A 267 -14.41 -4.96 -6.40
C GLU A 267 -14.44 -5.85 -7.65
N TYR A 268 -13.60 -6.88 -7.69
CA TYR A 268 -13.59 -7.90 -8.74
C TYR A 268 -14.46 -9.13 -8.42
N ASN A 269 -15.26 -9.08 -7.34
CA ASN A 269 -16.21 -10.13 -6.91
C ASN A 269 -15.56 -11.49 -6.64
N LEU A 270 -14.34 -11.50 -6.09
CA LEU A 270 -13.59 -12.70 -5.75
C LEU A 270 -13.73 -13.11 -4.27
N LEU A 271 -14.29 -12.24 -3.43
CA LEU A 271 -14.62 -12.59 -2.05
C LEU A 271 -15.91 -13.41 -2.02
N LYS A 272 -15.83 -14.62 -1.44
CA LYS A 272 -16.95 -15.58 -1.39
C LYS A 272 -18.12 -15.09 -0.53
N PHE A 273 -17.85 -14.22 0.44
CA PHE A 273 -18.83 -13.72 1.40
C PHE A 273 -18.52 -12.27 1.75
N VAL A 274 -19.17 -11.35 1.02
CA VAL A 274 -19.32 -9.96 1.47
C VAL A 274 -20.55 -9.94 2.38
N ASP A 275 -20.34 -10.22 3.66
CA ASP A 275 -21.42 -10.25 4.64
C ASP A 275 -21.78 -8.82 5.14
N GLN A 276 -22.68 -8.73 6.11
CA GLN A 276 -23.14 -7.46 6.70
C GLN A 276 -22.02 -6.63 7.40
N SER A 277 -20.82 -7.20 7.57
CA SER A 277 -19.67 -6.49 8.12
C SER A 277 -19.07 -5.52 7.11
N PHE A 278 -19.22 -5.73 5.80
CA PHE A 278 -18.66 -4.81 4.80
C PHE A 278 -19.44 -3.48 4.81
N LYS A 279 -18.79 -2.39 5.24
CA LYS A 279 -19.41 -1.06 5.35
C LYS A 279 -18.58 -0.04 4.62
N TYR A 280 -19.22 0.76 3.79
CA TYR A 280 -18.60 1.86 3.06
C TYR A 280 -19.61 3.00 2.87
N GLU A 281 -19.09 4.20 2.62
CA GLU A 281 -19.88 5.34 2.13
C GLU A 281 -19.19 5.94 0.90
N TYR A 282 -19.96 6.57 0.02
CA TYR A 282 -19.41 7.41 -1.03
C TYR A 282 -19.35 8.85 -0.53
N LEU A 283 -18.16 9.43 -0.55
CA LEU A 283 -17.87 10.75 0.01
C LEU A 283 -17.11 11.60 -1.00
N ASN A 284 -17.50 12.86 -1.15
CA ASN A 284 -16.66 13.87 -1.77
C ASN A 284 -15.60 14.28 -0.75
N LEU A 285 -14.32 14.17 -1.09
CA LEU A 285 -13.20 14.36 -0.17
C LEU A 285 -12.34 15.55 -0.60
N ASN A 286 -11.91 16.32 0.38
CA ASN A 286 -10.91 17.37 0.22
C ASN A 286 -9.89 17.27 1.35
N VAL A 287 -8.61 17.17 1.01
CA VAL A 287 -7.51 17.15 1.98
C VAL A 287 -7.00 18.57 2.19
N SER A 288 -7.01 19.03 3.43
CA SER A 288 -6.53 20.37 3.76
C SER A 288 -5.03 20.53 3.46
N GLU A 289 -4.72 21.48 2.58
CA GLU A 289 -3.36 21.93 2.22
C GLU A 289 -2.87 23.07 3.13
N GLU A 290 -3.66 23.49 4.12
CA GLU A 290 -3.29 24.58 5.03
C GLU A 290 -2.13 24.15 5.94
N GLN A 291 -1.06 24.95 5.99
CA GLN A 291 0.11 24.70 6.85
C GLN A 291 -0.19 25.05 8.32
N ASN A 292 -1.15 24.35 8.92
CA ASN A 292 -1.59 24.49 10.30
C ASN A 292 -1.98 23.12 10.90
N GLU A 293 -2.68 23.12 12.03
CA GLU A 293 -3.14 21.90 12.71
C GLU A 293 -4.08 21.01 11.89
N ASN A 294 -4.68 21.55 10.83
CA ASN A 294 -5.56 20.83 9.91
C ASN A 294 -4.82 20.32 8.66
N GLU A 295 -3.51 20.52 8.51
CA GLU A 295 -2.77 20.00 7.36
C GLU A 295 -3.00 18.49 7.22
N GLY A 296 -3.28 18.00 6.00
CA GLY A 296 -3.56 16.58 5.75
C GLY A 296 -4.92 16.09 6.26
N GLN A 297 -5.74 16.94 6.88
CA GLN A 297 -7.07 16.57 7.34
C GLN A 297 -8.01 16.33 6.16
N ILE A 298 -8.74 15.21 6.18
CA ILE A 298 -9.87 15.01 5.27
C ILE A 298 -11.09 15.81 5.75
N LEU A 299 -11.55 16.71 4.89
CA LEU A 299 -12.88 17.32 4.90
C LEU A 299 -13.76 16.52 3.95
N TYR A 300 -15.02 16.28 4.34
CA TYR A 300 -15.88 15.38 3.57
C TYR A 300 -17.35 15.78 3.62
N GLU A 301 -18.07 15.42 2.57
CA GLU A 301 -19.52 15.47 2.46
C GLU A 301 -20.03 14.22 1.75
N LYS A 302 -21.31 13.85 1.98
CA LYS A 302 -21.91 12.70 1.30
C LYS A 302 -22.12 13.02 -0.17
N ASP A 303 -21.62 12.16 -1.04
CA ASP A 303 -21.78 12.27 -2.49
C ASP A 303 -21.79 10.86 -3.09
N SER A 304 -22.87 10.48 -3.78
CA SER A 304 -22.99 9.17 -4.43
C SER A 304 -22.00 8.94 -5.57
N GLU A 305 -21.42 10.00 -6.13
CA GLU A 305 -20.39 9.93 -7.17
C GLU A 305 -18.97 10.17 -6.62
N GLY A 306 -18.82 10.23 -5.30
CA GLY A 306 -17.55 10.45 -4.63
C GLY A 306 -16.66 9.21 -4.50
N VAL A 307 -15.63 9.33 -3.67
CA VAL A 307 -14.70 8.25 -3.32
C VAL A 307 -15.41 7.22 -2.46
N LYS A 308 -15.22 5.93 -2.76
CA LYS A 308 -15.72 4.83 -1.92
C LYS A 308 -14.83 4.67 -0.70
N VAL A 309 -15.27 5.19 0.45
CA VAL A 309 -14.53 5.08 1.72
C VAL A 309 -15.01 3.87 2.50
N VAL A 310 -14.12 2.90 2.73
CA VAL A 310 -14.46 1.65 3.41
C VAL A 310 -14.18 1.78 4.90
N PHE A 311 -15.17 1.47 5.74
CA PHE A 311 -15.10 1.60 7.20
C PHE A 311 -14.98 0.26 7.90
N ASN A 312 -15.42 -0.83 7.29
CA ASN A 312 -15.36 -2.14 7.91
C ASN A 312 -15.34 -3.25 6.86
N VAL A 313 -14.66 -4.35 7.17
CA VAL A 313 -14.60 -5.59 6.39
C VAL A 313 -14.75 -6.80 7.34
N ASN A 314 -14.85 -8.00 6.78
CA ASN A 314 -14.71 -9.21 7.57
C ASN A 314 -13.22 -9.42 7.93
N VAL A 315 -12.85 -9.04 9.15
CA VAL A 315 -11.46 -9.07 9.65
C VAL A 315 -10.90 -10.50 9.71
N GLU A 316 -11.72 -11.50 10.05
CA GLU A 316 -11.31 -12.90 10.07
C GLU A 316 -10.96 -13.39 8.66
N GLN A 317 -11.84 -13.13 7.68
CA GLN A 317 -11.59 -13.45 6.27
C GLN A 317 -10.34 -12.75 5.72
N PHE A 318 -10.09 -11.49 6.11
CA PHE A 318 -8.86 -10.79 5.74
C PHE A 318 -7.61 -11.54 6.23
N TRP A 319 -7.59 -11.92 7.51
CA TRP A 319 -6.45 -12.64 8.09
C TRP A 319 -6.29 -14.05 7.54
N ASP A 320 -7.38 -14.78 7.32
CA ASP A 320 -7.35 -16.11 6.68
C ASP A 320 -6.72 -16.05 5.29
N ILE A 321 -7.13 -15.05 4.48
CA ILE A 321 -6.57 -14.85 3.14
C ILE A 321 -5.09 -14.45 3.23
N LEU A 322 -4.73 -13.50 4.12
CA LEU A 322 -3.36 -13.05 4.25
C LEU A 322 -2.41 -14.17 4.74
N LEU A 323 -2.85 -14.97 5.71
CA LEU A 323 -2.09 -16.15 6.17
C LEU A 323 -1.96 -17.20 5.06
N SER A 324 -3.02 -17.44 4.28
CA SER A 324 -2.96 -18.33 3.12
C SER A 324 -1.99 -17.83 2.05
N VAL A 325 -1.86 -16.52 1.85
CA VAL A 325 -0.87 -15.93 0.93
C VAL A 325 0.55 -16.21 1.44
N ILE A 326 0.79 -16.06 2.74
CA ILE A 326 2.09 -16.40 3.35
C ILE A 326 2.40 -17.89 3.16
N ASP A 327 1.41 -18.78 3.33
CA ASP A 327 1.57 -20.21 3.07
C ASP A 327 1.94 -20.50 1.62
N ILE A 328 1.31 -19.83 0.65
CA ILE A 328 1.64 -19.97 -0.78
C ILE A 328 3.07 -19.48 -1.07
N GLY A 329 3.46 -18.33 -0.51
CA GLY A 329 4.81 -17.80 -0.67
C GLY A 329 5.87 -18.71 -0.07
N ASP A 330 5.60 -19.27 1.11
CA ASP A 330 6.48 -20.22 1.78
C ASP A 330 6.68 -21.49 0.93
N LEU A 331 5.59 -22.04 0.39
CA LEU A 331 5.64 -23.16 -0.56
C LEU A 331 6.39 -22.81 -1.85
N TYR A 332 6.28 -21.58 -2.35
CA TYR A 332 7.00 -21.14 -3.54
C TYR A 332 8.51 -21.06 -3.31
N ILE A 333 8.94 -20.60 -2.13
CA ILE A 333 10.36 -20.46 -1.79
C ILE A 333 11.03 -21.81 -1.50
N HIS A 334 10.34 -22.70 -0.77
CA HIS A 334 10.90 -23.97 -0.31
C HIS A 334 10.49 -25.18 -1.16
N GLY A 335 9.43 -25.05 -1.95
CA GLY A 335 8.93 -26.11 -2.83
C GLY A 335 9.66 -26.12 -4.17
N ASN A 336 10.79 -26.84 -4.21
CA ASN A 336 11.27 -27.54 -5.39
C ASN A 336 11.49 -29.02 -5.06
#